data_AF-A0A7V9JWK0-F1
#
_entry.id   AF-A0A7V9JWK0-F1
#
_cell.length_a   1.000
_cell.length_b   1.000
_cell.length_c   1.000
_cell.angle_alpha   90.00
_cell.angle_beta   90.00
_cell.angle_gamma   90.00
#
_symmetry.space_group_name_H-M   'P 1'
#
loop_
_entity.id
_entity.type
_entity.pdbx_description
1 polymer ?
#
loop_
_entity_poly.entity_id
_entity_poly.type
_entity_poly.pdbx_seq_one_letter_code
_entity_poly.pdbx_strand_id
1 'polypeptide(L)'
;VANLFIKDGTLAEVIGRDNKVLKTYTADPGKFIFDGKLVALIDLGTAGAAEVVASAILDRQRGEVVGERSFGAGTEQKLFPLRGGDGLLLTTAKWASANGRTFLSDERISSGVKPSIEVKRPETPEPIDVEDLVDQQEQENQAPQPNPQATPQPTPKVEQPKQSKEDLQMKKALEILRDKSQAMKAGSSG
;
A
#
# COMPACT_ATOMS: atom_id res chain seq x y z
N VAL A 1 -13.15 -9.00 4.89
CA VAL A 1 -13.52 -7.88 3.99
C VAL A 1 -13.55 -8.31 2.52
N ALA A 2 -12.45 -8.81 1.93
CA ALA A 2 -12.42 -9.20 0.50
C ALA A 2 -13.56 -10.15 0.05
N ASN A 3 -13.93 -11.13 0.91
CA ASN A 3 -15.08 -12.03 0.70
C ASN A 3 -16.42 -11.33 0.39
N LEU A 4 -16.61 -10.09 0.86
CA LEU A 4 -17.84 -9.34 0.60
C LEU A 4 -18.04 -9.03 -0.89
N PHE A 5 -16.94 -9.03 -1.65
CA PHE A 5 -16.88 -8.59 -3.05
C PHE A 5 -16.39 -9.67 -4.02
N ILE A 6 -15.78 -10.76 -3.53
CA ILE A 6 -15.16 -11.80 -4.36
C ILE A 6 -15.79 -13.14 -4.02
N LYS A 7 -16.28 -13.85 -5.05
CA LYS A 7 -17.02 -15.11 -4.88
C LYS A 7 -16.11 -16.33 -4.78
N ASP A 8 -14.99 -16.33 -5.50
CA ASP A 8 -14.15 -17.52 -5.65
C ASP A 8 -12.67 -17.16 -5.87
N GLY A 9 -11.81 -18.18 -5.71
CA GLY A 9 -10.37 -18.09 -5.92
C GLY A 9 -9.58 -17.69 -4.67
N THR A 10 -8.25 -17.75 -4.77
CA THR A 10 -7.35 -17.36 -3.69
C THR A 10 -7.39 -15.85 -3.48
N LEU A 11 -7.40 -15.42 -2.21
CA LEU A 11 -7.38 -14.03 -1.79
C LEU A 11 -6.00 -13.60 -1.32
N ALA A 12 -5.30 -14.47 -0.58
CA ALA A 12 -3.97 -14.22 -0.04
C ALA A 12 -3.31 -15.50 0.44
N GLU A 13 -2.00 -15.44 0.63
CA GLU A 13 -1.20 -16.52 1.19
C GLU A 13 -0.30 -16.01 2.33
N VAL A 14 0.07 -16.91 3.21
CA VAL A 14 1.09 -16.69 4.25
C VAL A 14 2.26 -17.61 3.92
N ILE A 15 3.40 -16.99 3.63
CA ILE A 15 4.63 -17.65 3.18
C ILE A 15 5.65 -17.64 4.33
N GLY A 16 6.11 -18.83 4.70
CA GLY A 16 7.13 -19.03 5.73
C GLY A 16 8.54 -19.01 5.15
N ARG A 17 9.47 -19.60 5.90
CA ARG A 17 10.84 -19.84 5.44
C ARG A 17 10.86 -20.75 4.21
N ASP A 18 11.90 -20.61 3.39
CA ASP A 18 12.14 -21.40 2.17
C ASP A 18 10.96 -21.33 1.17
N ASN A 19 10.26 -20.18 1.13
CA ASN A 19 9.08 -19.93 0.29
C ASN A 19 7.93 -20.95 0.49
N LYS A 20 7.89 -21.62 1.65
CA LYS A 20 6.83 -22.57 1.94
C LYS A 20 5.51 -21.84 2.22
N VAL A 21 4.47 -22.15 1.46
CA VAL A 21 3.10 -21.71 1.77
C VAL A 21 2.66 -22.38 3.07
N LEU A 22 2.45 -21.59 4.12
CA LEU A 22 1.96 -22.03 5.42
C LEU A 22 0.43 -22.05 5.47
N LYS A 23 -0.20 -21.11 4.76
CA LYS A 23 -1.66 -20.97 4.72
C LYS A 23 -2.11 -20.26 3.45
N THR A 24 -3.21 -20.73 2.88
CA THR A 24 -3.90 -20.08 1.75
C THR A 24 -5.29 -19.64 2.23
N TYR A 25 -5.67 -18.41 1.92
CA TYR A 25 -6.99 -17.86 2.18
C TYR A 25 -7.76 -17.84 0.87
N THR A 26 -8.86 -18.59 0.80
CA THR A 26 -9.72 -18.68 -0.38
C THR A 26 -11.03 -17.93 -0.14
N ALA A 27 -11.58 -17.38 -1.21
CA ALA A 27 -12.87 -16.74 -1.18
C ALA A 27 -13.99 -17.73 -0.81
N ASP A 28 -14.99 -17.21 -0.10
CA ASP A 28 -16.14 -17.96 0.39
C ASP A 28 -17.41 -17.39 -0.26
N PRO A 29 -18.02 -18.09 -1.24
CA PRO A 29 -19.22 -17.62 -1.92
C PRO A 29 -20.37 -17.31 -0.96
N GLY A 30 -20.45 -17.96 0.20
CA GLY A 30 -21.49 -17.73 1.20
C GLY A 30 -21.39 -16.39 1.92
N LYS A 31 -20.27 -15.67 1.77
CA LYS A 31 -20.03 -14.34 2.35
C LYS A 31 -20.14 -13.19 1.35
N PHE A 32 -20.41 -13.52 0.09
CA PHE A 32 -20.55 -12.53 -0.98
C PHE A 32 -21.81 -11.69 -0.80
N ILE A 33 -21.69 -10.36 -0.84
CA ILE A 33 -22.82 -9.45 -0.62
C ILE A 33 -22.97 -8.36 -1.69
N PHE A 34 -21.94 -8.07 -2.49
CA PHE A 34 -21.99 -6.94 -3.44
C PHE A 34 -21.30 -7.26 -4.78
N ASP A 35 -22.07 -7.22 -5.86
CA ASP A 35 -21.65 -7.42 -7.26
C ASP A 35 -21.52 -6.12 -8.06
N GLY A 36 -21.94 -4.98 -7.49
CA GLY A 36 -21.86 -3.69 -8.15
C GLY A 36 -20.41 -3.24 -8.42
N LYS A 37 -20.26 -2.07 -9.03
CA LYS A 37 -18.92 -1.56 -9.37
C LYS A 37 -18.14 -1.17 -8.13
N LEU A 38 -16.85 -1.48 -8.16
CA LEU A 38 -15.93 -1.28 -7.07
C LEU A 38 -14.66 -0.61 -7.60
N VAL A 39 -14.20 0.41 -6.90
CA VAL A 39 -12.87 0.99 -7.03
C VAL A 39 -12.31 1.12 -5.61
N ALA A 40 -11.07 0.69 -5.40
CA ALA A 40 -10.35 0.88 -4.15
C ALA A 40 -9.33 2.02 -4.32
N LEU A 41 -9.30 2.94 -3.37
CA LEU A 41 -8.27 3.98 -3.29
C LEU A 41 -7.18 3.53 -2.31
N ILE A 42 -5.92 3.64 -2.74
CA ILE A 42 -4.76 3.30 -1.91
C ILE A 42 -3.68 4.38 -2.02
N ASP A 43 -2.80 4.40 -1.03
CA ASP A 43 -1.66 5.31 -0.97
C ASP A 43 -0.51 4.72 -0.14
N LEU A 44 0.56 5.50 0.05
CA LEU A 44 1.72 5.10 0.85
C LEU A 44 1.39 4.77 2.32
N GLY A 45 0.25 5.23 2.86
CA GLY A 45 -0.21 4.89 4.20
C GLY A 45 -0.98 3.57 4.26
N THR A 46 -1.37 3.01 3.11
CA THR A 46 -2.04 1.72 3.02
C THR A 46 -1.07 0.60 3.40
N ALA A 47 -1.38 -0.17 4.44
CA ALA A 47 -0.46 -1.15 5.03
C ALA A 47 -1.19 -2.38 5.59
N GLY A 48 -0.51 -3.54 5.61
CA GLY A 48 -0.95 -4.74 6.30
C GLY A 48 -2.24 -5.32 5.72
N ALA A 49 -3.28 -5.47 6.55
CA ALA A 49 -4.55 -6.05 6.12
C ALA A 49 -5.21 -5.28 4.96
N ALA A 50 -4.97 -3.96 4.84
CA ALA A 50 -5.47 -3.17 3.71
C ALA A 50 -4.80 -3.58 2.39
N GLU A 51 -3.53 -3.95 2.42
CA GLU A 51 -2.78 -4.44 1.24
C GLU A 51 -3.31 -5.79 0.77
N VAL A 52 -3.68 -6.67 1.71
CA VAL A 52 -4.37 -7.94 1.39
C VAL A 52 -5.68 -7.68 0.66
N VAL A 53 -6.49 -6.70 1.11
CA VAL A 53 -7.77 -6.40 0.45
C VAL A 53 -7.55 -5.77 -0.93
N ALA A 54 -6.64 -4.80 -1.04
CA ALA A 54 -6.35 -4.13 -2.31
C ALA A 54 -5.80 -5.12 -3.36
N SER A 55 -4.84 -5.97 -2.97
CA SER A 55 -4.28 -6.99 -3.86
C SER A 55 -5.31 -8.04 -4.26
N ALA A 56 -6.19 -8.49 -3.35
CA ALA A 56 -7.25 -9.42 -3.72
C ALA A 56 -8.24 -8.82 -4.74
N ILE A 57 -8.58 -7.54 -4.61
CA ILE A 57 -9.42 -6.82 -5.59
C ILE A 57 -8.73 -6.80 -6.97
N LEU A 58 -7.43 -6.50 -6.99
CA LEU A 58 -6.63 -6.43 -8.21
C LEU A 58 -6.44 -7.79 -8.87
N ASP A 59 -5.93 -8.78 -8.14
CA ASP A 59 -5.60 -10.12 -8.64
C ASP A 59 -6.83 -10.88 -9.14
N ARG A 60 -7.98 -10.65 -8.52
CA ARG A 60 -9.27 -11.24 -8.93
C ARG A 60 -10.00 -10.40 -9.97
N GLN A 61 -9.39 -9.31 -10.45
CA GLN A 61 -9.97 -8.38 -11.42
C GLN A 61 -11.37 -7.88 -10.99
N ARG A 62 -11.58 -7.75 -9.68
CA ARG A 62 -12.90 -7.41 -9.11
C ARG A 62 -13.23 -5.93 -9.28
N GLY A 63 -12.21 -5.08 -9.32
CA GLY A 63 -12.32 -3.63 -9.43
C GLY A 63 -10.96 -3.03 -9.74
N GLU A 64 -10.93 -1.72 -9.96
CA GLU A 64 -9.66 -1.00 -10.10
C GLU A 64 -9.11 -0.62 -8.74
N VAL A 65 -7.78 -0.55 -8.65
CA VAL A 65 -7.06 -0.02 -7.50
C VAL A 65 -6.37 1.26 -7.97
N VAL A 66 -6.73 2.40 -7.39
CA VAL A 66 -6.34 3.74 -7.84
C VAL A 66 -5.54 4.43 -6.75
N GLY A 67 -4.52 5.20 -7.14
CA GLY A 67 -3.76 6.06 -6.23
C GLY A 67 -2.27 5.77 -6.29
N GLU A 68 -1.63 5.56 -5.15
CA GLU A 68 -0.18 5.38 -5.05
C GLU A 68 0.17 4.00 -4.49
N ARG A 69 1.42 3.57 -4.71
CA ARG A 69 1.94 2.32 -4.16
C ARG A 69 1.75 2.28 -2.64
N SER A 70 1.32 1.12 -2.13
CA SER A 70 1.17 0.91 -0.69
C SER A 70 2.50 0.74 0.06
N PHE A 71 2.43 0.65 1.39
CA PHE A 71 3.61 0.68 2.24
C PHE A 71 4.51 -0.57 2.09
N GLY A 72 3.94 -1.77 2.03
CA GLY A 72 4.66 -3.04 2.05
C GLY A 72 4.78 -3.69 3.44
N ALA A 73 3.85 -3.41 4.35
CA ALA A 73 3.85 -3.99 5.71
C ALA A 73 3.23 -5.39 5.69
N GLY A 74 3.93 -6.35 5.07
CA GLY A 74 3.41 -7.70 4.86
C GLY A 74 4.01 -8.76 5.76
N THR A 75 4.16 -8.56 7.07
CA THR A 75 4.81 -9.57 7.95
C THR A 75 3.93 -10.01 9.11
N GLU A 76 4.05 -11.27 9.50
CA GLU A 76 3.50 -11.78 10.75
C GLU A 76 4.59 -11.85 11.81
N GLN A 77 4.40 -11.10 12.89
CA GLN A 77 5.28 -11.12 14.05
C GLN A 77 4.69 -11.96 15.17
N LYS A 78 5.54 -12.72 15.86
CA LYS A 78 5.16 -13.55 17.00
C LYS A 78 6.07 -13.26 18.18
N LEU A 79 5.48 -13.12 19.36
CA LEU A 79 6.19 -12.98 20.62
C LEU A 79 6.58 -14.36 21.16
N PHE A 80 7.86 -14.54 21.46
CA PHE A 80 8.42 -15.74 22.07
C PHE A 80 8.87 -15.40 23.50
N PRO A 81 8.19 -15.91 24.54
CA PRO A 81 8.57 -15.63 25.92
C PRO A 81 9.92 -16.29 26.26
N LEU A 82 10.75 -15.59 27.03
CA LEU A 82 12.05 -16.04 27.51
C LEU A 82 12.01 -16.42 28.99
N ARG A 83 12.96 -17.25 29.43
CA ARG A 83 13.12 -17.58 30.85
C ARG A 83 13.62 -16.34 31.59
N GLY A 84 12.72 -15.66 32.30
CA GLY A 84 13.00 -14.40 33.01
C GLY A 84 11.88 -13.37 32.95
N GLY A 85 10.87 -13.57 32.10
CA GLY A 85 9.74 -12.65 31.92
C GLY A 85 9.86 -11.75 30.69
N ASP A 86 11.04 -11.70 30.07
CA ASP A 86 11.27 -11.01 28.80
C ASP A 86 10.65 -11.76 27.62
N GLY A 87 10.63 -11.12 26.44
CA GLY A 87 10.12 -11.72 25.21
C GLY A 87 10.85 -11.25 23.96
N LEU A 88 10.94 -12.13 22.97
CA LEU A 88 11.52 -11.86 21.67
C LEU A 88 10.40 -11.76 20.62
N LEU A 89 10.28 -10.61 19.96
CA LEU A 89 9.34 -10.42 18.85
C LEU A 89 10.05 -10.77 17.54
N LEU A 90 9.62 -11.83 16.86
CA LEU A 90 10.22 -12.27 15.60
C LEU A 90 9.20 -12.24 14.48
N THR A 91 9.63 -11.78 13.31
CA THR A 91 8.93 -12.03 12.06
C THR A 91 9.03 -13.51 11.71
N THR A 92 7.89 -14.17 11.53
CA THR A 92 7.81 -15.62 11.30
C THR A 92 7.27 -16.00 9.93
N ALA A 93 6.58 -15.06 9.26
CA ALA A 93 6.04 -15.25 7.92
C ALA A 93 5.85 -13.91 7.20
N LYS A 94 5.69 -14.00 5.88
CA LYS A 94 5.33 -12.90 4.99
C LYS A 94 3.91 -13.14 4.43
N TRP A 95 3.10 -12.09 4.39
CA TRP A 95 1.86 -12.09 3.63
C TRP A 95 2.14 -11.87 2.15
N ALA A 96 1.41 -12.59 1.32
CA ALA A 96 1.49 -12.53 -0.12
C ALA A 96 0.10 -12.43 -0.76
N SER A 97 0.05 -11.89 -1.97
CA SER A 97 -1.17 -11.86 -2.76
C SER A 97 -1.49 -13.24 -3.35
N ALA A 98 -2.59 -13.34 -4.11
CA ALA A 98 -3.06 -14.62 -4.66
C ALA A 98 -2.09 -15.24 -5.70
N ASN A 99 -1.12 -14.46 -6.19
CA ASN A 99 -0.08 -14.91 -7.11
C ASN A 99 1.25 -15.28 -6.41
N GLY A 100 1.29 -15.28 -5.07
CA GLY A 100 2.48 -15.61 -4.28
C GLY A 100 3.48 -14.46 -4.11
N ARG A 101 3.22 -13.27 -4.64
CA ARG A 101 4.07 -12.09 -4.43
C ARG A 101 3.90 -11.55 -3.01
N THR A 102 4.99 -11.53 -2.24
CA THR A 102 5.01 -10.96 -0.89
C THR A 102 4.91 -9.43 -0.90
N PHE A 103 4.20 -8.84 0.05
CA PHE A 103 4.11 -7.38 0.14
C PHE A 103 5.40 -6.73 0.66
N LEU A 104 6.19 -7.45 1.47
CA LEU A 104 7.52 -7.01 1.89
C LEU A 104 8.60 -7.69 1.03
N SER A 105 9.31 -6.89 0.25
CA SER A 105 10.46 -7.29 -0.57
C SER A 105 11.74 -6.62 -0.08
N ASP A 106 12.89 -7.04 -0.59
CA ASP A 106 14.18 -6.50 -0.17
C ASP A 106 14.38 -5.05 -0.64
N GLU A 107 13.76 -4.68 -1.76
CA GLU A 107 13.74 -3.30 -2.26
C GLU A 107 12.41 -2.60 -1.92
N ARG A 108 12.48 -1.32 -1.57
CA ARG A 108 11.28 -0.52 -1.26
C ARG A 108 10.36 -0.37 -2.48
N ILE A 109 10.93 -0.22 -3.67
CA ILE A 109 10.18 0.01 -4.92
C ILE A 109 9.38 -1.22 -5.37
N SER A 110 9.82 -2.41 -4.98
CA SER A 110 9.12 -3.67 -5.26
C SER A 110 8.16 -4.09 -4.14
N SER A 111 8.24 -3.44 -2.98
CA SER A 111 7.33 -3.65 -1.84
C SER A 111 5.97 -2.96 -2.01
N GLY A 112 4.96 -3.51 -1.34
CA GLY A 112 3.58 -3.08 -1.40
C GLY A 112 2.86 -3.48 -2.69
N VAL A 113 1.57 -3.16 -2.72
CA VAL A 113 0.65 -3.28 -3.85
C VAL A 113 0.85 -2.09 -4.77
N LYS A 114 1.13 -2.36 -6.04
CA LYS A 114 1.10 -1.35 -7.10
C LYS A 114 -0.36 -1.16 -7.54
N PRO A 115 -0.91 0.07 -7.58
CA PRO A 115 -2.25 0.30 -8.10
C PRO A 115 -2.34 -0.07 -9.58
N SER A 116 -3.53 -0.44 -10.07
CA SER A 116 -3.76 -0.61 -11.51
C SER A 116 -3.71 0.73 -12.25
N ILE A 117 -4.11 1.81 -11.57
CA ILE A 117 -4.09 3.17 -12.11
C ILE A 117 -3.37 4.07 -11.11
N GLU A 118 -2.14 4.45 -11.46
CA GLU A 118 -1.30 5.30 -10.62
C GLU A 118 -1.68 6.78 -10.78
N VAL A 119 -1.93 7.44 -9.65
CA VAL A 119 -2.26 8.86 -9.58
C VAL A 119 -1.49 9.45 -8.38
N LYS A 120 -0.36 10.09 -8.66
CA LYS A 120 0.46 10.71 -7.61
C LYS A 120 -0.21 11.97 -7.03
N ARG A 121 -0.06 12.18 -5.72
CA ARG A 121 -0.43 13.46 -5.10
C ARG A 121 0.71 14.48 -5.26
N PRO A 122 0.39 15.78 -5.45
CA PRO A 122 1.43 16.83 -5.57
C PRO A 122 2.36 16.91 -4.36
N GLU A 123 1.82 16.63 -3.17
CA GLU A 123 2.55 16.65 -1.90
C GLU A 123 3.30 15.36 -1.58
N THR A 124 3.17 14.31 -2.41
CA THR A 124 3.90 13.06 -2.17
C THR A 124 5.38 13.27 -2.54
N PRO A 125 6.31 13.09 -1.58
CA PRO A 125 7.73 13.15 -1.89
C PRO A 125 8.09 12.08 -2.92
N GLU A 126 8.87 12.43 -3.94
CA GLU A 126 9.48 11.43 -4.81
C GLU A 126 10.36 10.50 -3.93
N PRO A 127 10.36 9.18 -4.17
CA PRO A 127 11.27 8.27 -3.48
C PRO A 127 12.69 8.76 -3.72
N ILE A 128 13.38 9.14 -2.64
CA ILE A 128 14.80 9.50 -2.72
C ILE A 128 15.57 8.19 -2.86
N ASP A 129 16.42 8.09 -3.88
CA ASP A 129 17.27 6.92 -4.04
C ASP A 129 18.28 6.83 -2.89
N VAL A 130 18.65 5.62 -2.47
CA VAL A 130 19.59 5.48 -1.35
C VAL A 130 20.95 6.04 -1.71
N GLU A 131 21.36 5.94 -2.97
CA GLU A 131 22.55 6.57 -3.54
C GLU A 131 22.49 8.10 -3.41
N ASP A 132 21.34 8.72 -3.73
CA ASP A 132 21.16 10.18 -3.63
C ASP A 132 21.25 10.69 -2.18
N LEU A 133 20.94 9.85 -1.19
CA LEU A 133 21.07 10.18 0.25
C LEU A 133 22.52 10.13 0.74
N VAL A 134 23.34 9.23 0.20
CA VAL A 134 24.76 9.14 0.56
C VAL A 134 25.51 10.36 0.04
N ASP A 135 25.23 10.78 -1.20
CA ASP A 135 25.85 11.96 -1.81
C ASP A 135 25.48 13.26 -1.07
N GLN A 136 24.25 13.37 -0.55
CA GLN A 136 23.80 14.52 0.24
C GLN A 136 24.49 14.58 1.62
N GLN A 137 24.68 13.44 2.28
CA GLN A 137 25.39 13.37 3.57
C GLN A 137 26.89 13.72 3.43
N GLU A 138 27.52 13.35 2.32
CA GLU A 138 28.92 13.71 2.05
C GLU A 138 29.09 15.21 1.79
N GLN A 139 28.10 15.87 1.18
CA GLN A 139 28.09 17.33 0.99
C GLN A 139 27.79 18.10 2.29
N GLU A 140 26.87 17.62 3.13
CA GLU A 140 26.59 18.23 4.44
C GLU A 140 27.80 18.12 5.40
N ASN A 141 28.55 17.02 5.36
CA ASN A 141 29.75 16.85 6.17
C ASN A 141 30.94 17.72 5.71
N GLN A 142 30.85 18.36 4.54
CA GLN A 142 31.86 19.30 4.01
C GLN A 142 31.42 20.77 4.14
N ALA A 143 30.20 21.03 4.60
CA ALA A 143 29.73 22.39 4.86
C ALA A 143 30.41 22.97 6.12
N PRO A 144 30.80 24.26 6.13
CA PRO A 144 31.30 24.91 7.33
C PRO A 144 30.28 24.83 8.46
N GLN A 145 30.71 24.42 9.66
CA GLN A 145 29.83 24.34 10.82
C GLN A 145 29.11 25.68 11.07
N PRO A 146 27.80 25.69 11.40
CA PRO A 146 27.08 26.92 11.68
C PRO A 146 27.69 27.63 12.89
N ASN A 147 27.92 28.94 12.73
CA ASN A 147 28.39 29.82 13.80
C ASN A 147 27.38 29.83 14.98
N PRO A 148 27.78 29.50 16.23
CA PRO A 148 26.87 29.41 17.39
C PRO A 148 26.15 30.72 17.79
N GLN A 149 26.44 31.84 17.12
CA GLN A 149 25.85 33.16 17.40
C GLN A 149 24.83 33.65 16.38
N ALA A 150 24.42 32.81 15.42
CA ALA A 150 23.26 33.14 14.59
C ALA A 150 21.98 33.05 15.44
N THR A 151 21.29 34.18 15.62
CA THR A 151 19.93 34.21 16.17
C THR A 151 19.05 33.24 15.39
N PRO A 152 18.23 32.41 16.07
CA PRO A 152 17.32 31.52 15.37
C PRO A 152 16.38 32.37 14.52
N GLN A 153 16.50 32.27 13.20
CA GLN A 153 15.49 32.77 12.30
C GLN A 153 14.19 32.06 12.65
N PRO A 154 13.04 32.76 12.70
CA PRO A 154 11.77 32.11 12.95
C PRO A 154 11.62 30.99 11.92
N THR A 155 11.44 29.77 12.41
CA THR A 155 11.04 28.62 11.61
C THR A 155 9.92 29.08 10.68
N PRO A 156 9.98 28.79 9.36
CA PRO A 156 8.80 28.91 8.53
C PRO A 156 7.69 28.19 9.27
N LYS A 157 6.61 28.89 9.61
CA LYS A 157 5.39 28.24 10.07
C LYS A 157 5.17 27.10 9.07
N VAL A 158 5.12 25.87 9.56
CA VAL A 158 4.52 24.78 8.81
C VAL A 158 3.10 25.29 8.54
N GLU A 159 2.89 25.88 7.36
CA GLU A 159 1.56 26.16 6.87
C GLU A 159 0.87 24.80 6.93
N GLN A 160 -0.11 24.67 7.81
CA GLN A 160 -1.05 23.56 7.72
C GLN A 160 -1.44 23.45 6.25
N PRO A 161 -1.38 22.27 5.63
CA PRO A 161 -1.70 22.14 4.23
C PRO A 161 -3.09 22.76 4.03
N LYS A 162 -3.11 23.90 3.33
CA LYS A 162 -4.34 24.51 2.83
C LYS A 162 -5.08 23.37 2.14
N GLN A 163 -6.26 23.01 2.64
CA GLN A 163 -7.12 21.99 2.03
C GLN A 163 -7.08 22.17 0.52
N SER A 164 -6.39 21.27 -0.17
CA SER A 164 -6.11 21.44 -1.59
C SER A 164 -7.42 21.26 -2.35
N LYS A 165 -7.60 22.11 -3.36
CA LYS A 165 -8.68 22.04 -4.35
C LYS A 165 -8.78 20.60 -4.88
N GLU A 166 -9.92 19.94 -4.65
CA GLU A 166 -10.33 18.64 -5.21
C GLU A 166 -9.27 17.52 -5.22
N ASP A 167 -9.47 16.48 -4.41
CA ASP A 167 -8.65 15.27 -4.42
C ASP A 167 -8.64 14.59 -5.81
N LEU A 168 -7.49 14.63 -6.48
CA LEU A 168 -7.27 14.09 -7.82
C LEU A 168 -7.47 12.57 -7.88
N GLN A 169 -7.04 11.85 -6.85
CA GLN A 169 -7.19 10.39 -6.77
C GLN A 169 -8.68 10.02 -6.67
N MET A 170 -9.41 10.73 -5.79
CA MET A 170 -10.86 10.56 -5.65
C MET A 170 -11.61 10.89 -6.95
N LYS A 171 -11.27 12.00 -7.61
CA LYS A 171 -11.88 12.38 -8.90
C LYS A 171 -11.69 11.29 -9.94
N LYS A 172 -10.46 10.77 -10.07
CA LYS A 172 -10.16 9.71 -11.03
C LYS A 172 -10.91 8.41 -10.71
N ALA A 173 -10.98 8.02 -9.43
CA ALA A 173 -11.75 6.86 -9.00
C ALA A 173 -13.24 6.98 -9.35
N LEU A 174 -13.84 8.16 -9.15
CA LEU A 174 -15.24 8.41 -9.51
C LEU A 174 -15.49 8.38 -11.02
N GLU A 175 -14.56 8.92 -11.82
CA GLU A 175 -14.59 8.83 -13.29
C GLU A 175 -14.62 7.37 -13.74
N ILE A 176 -13.67 6.55 -13.27
CA ILE A 176 -13.59 5.12 -13.58
C ILE A 176 -14.89 4.38 -13.20
N LEU A 177 -15.41 4.68 -12.01
CA LEU A 177 -16.64 4.05 -11.50
C LEU A 177 -17.87 4.40 -12.37
N ARG A 178 -17.91 5.63 -12.90
CA ARG A 178 -18.97 6.13 -13.79
C ARG A 178 -18.82 5.63 -15.23
N ASP A 179 -17.63 5.59 -15.78
CA ASP A 179 -17.40 5.16 -17.17
C ASP A 179 -17.74 3.68 -17.38
N LYS A 180 -17.33 2.81 -16.44
CA LYS A 180 -17.76 1.41 -16.45
C LYS A 180 -19.29 1.26 -16.28
N SER A 181 -20.01 2.32 -15.86
CA SER A 181 -21.49 2.35 -15.81
C SER A 181 -22.11 2.43 -17.19
N GLN A 182 -21.52 3.24 -18.06
CA GLN A 182 -22.05 3.46 -19.39
C GLN A 182 -21.78 2.26 -20.29
N ALA A 183 -20.60 1.64 -20.17
CA ALA A 183 -20.25 0.41 -20.89
C ALA A 183 -21.18 -0.77 -20.55
N MET A 184 -21.52 -0.97 -19.26
CA MET A 184 -22.44 -2.05 -18.87
C MET A 184 -23.90 -1.80 -19.29
N LYS A 185 -24.36 -0.54 -19.33
CA LYS A 185 -25.69 -0.21 -19.84
C LYS A 185 -25.80 -0.41 -21.35
N ALA A 186 -24.75 -0.12 -22.11
CA ALA A 186 -24.72 -0.31 -23.57
C ALA A 186 -24.75 -1.79 -23.97
N GLY A 187 -24.14 -2.68 -23.18
CA GLY A 187 -24.10 -4.12 -23.45
C GLY A 187 -25.35 -4.92 -23.07
N SER A 188 -26.32 -4.32 -22.36
CA SER A 188 -27.56 -4.97 -21.90
C SER A 188 -28.77 -4.70 -22.80
N SER A 189 -28.56 -4.08 -23.96
CA SER A 189 -29.63 -3.68 -24.89
C SER A 189 -29.64 -4.50 -26.19
N GLY A 190 -29.04 -5.71 -26.19
CA GLY A 190 -28.94 -6.60 -27.35
C GLY A 190 -29.60 -7.95 -27.11
#